data_AF-A0A7V9HCW6-F1
#
_entry.id   AF-A0A7V9HCW6-F1
#
_cell.length_a   1.000
_cell.length_b   1.000
_cell.length_c   1.000
_cell.angle_alpha   90.00
_cell.angle_beta   90.00
_cell.angle_gamma   90.00
#
_symmetry.space_group_name_H-M   'P 1'
#
loop_
_entity.id
_entity.type
_entity.pdbx_description
1 polymer ?
#
loop_
_entity_poly.entity_id
_entity_poly.type
_entity_poly.pdbx_seq_one_letter_code
_entity_poly.pdbx_strand_id
1 'polypeptide(L)'
;MSGWTSANASSAAGIESTGTKALEEDVEATAHEPEGEDLTHLRARQAAGEIADELDPAFVLLLLRSAVVSGVVFPGDVKRLMSLDPSSPEYLDHMGRQLPLLVARLA
;
A
#
# COMPACT_ATOMS: atom_id res chain seq x y z
N MET A 1 -16.56 -26.60 43.05
CA MET A 1 -15.32 -26.83 42.27
C MET A 1 -15.75 -26.97 40.82
N SER A 2 -15.97 -25.84 40.16
CA SER A 2 -15.10 -25.27 39.10
C SER A 2 -15.52 -25.86 37.73
N GLY A 3 -16.19 -25.17 36.80
CA GLY A 3 -16.19 -23.74 36.50
C GLY A 3 -15.21 -23.41 35.36
N TRP A 4 -15.34 -24.08 34.21
CA TRP A 4 -14.54 -23.90 32.98
C TRP A 4 -15.29 -24.67 31.87
N THR A 5 -15.57 -24.23 30.64
CA THR A 5 -15.15 -23.10 29.82
C THR A 5 -16.24 -22.92 28.76
N SER A 6 -16.91 -21.77 28.69
CA SER A 6 -17.56 -21.34 27.45
C SER A 6 -17.49 -19.83 27.41
N ALA A 7 -16.34 -19.33 26.96
CA ALA A 7 -16.14 -17.93 26.64
C ALA A 7 -15.82 -17.87 25.14
N ASN A 8 -16.91 -17.78 24.38
CA ASN A 8 -17.06 -16.87 23.26
C ASN A 8 -15.94 -16.85 22.21
N ALA A 9 -15.97 -17.82 21.29
CA ALA A 9 -15.27 -17.78 20.01
C ALA A 9 -15.96 -16.85 18.97
N SER A 10 -16.49 -15.71 19.40
CA SER A 10 -17.20 -14.76 18.52
C SER A 10 -16.68 -13.33 18.71
N SER A 11 -15.40 -13.11 18.40
CA SER A 11 -14.84 -11.75 18.28
C SER A 11 -13.77 -11.61 17.18
N ALA A 12 -13.58 -12.61 16.32
CA ALA A 12 -12.61 -12.54 15.22
C ALA A 12 -13.22 -12.08 13.88
N ALA A 13 -14.54 -12.08 13.73
CA ALA A 13 -15.21 -11.75 12.47
C ALA A 13 -15.48 -10.25 12.24
N GLY A 14 -15.06 -9.37 13.17
CA GLY A 14 -15.43 -7.94 13.16
C GLY A 14 -14.40 -6.98 12.57
N ILE A 15 -13.18 -7.43 12.27
CA ILE A 15 -12.09 -6.54 11.81
C ILE A 15 -11.87 -6.61 10.30
N GLU A 16 -12.34 -7.67 9.62
CA GLU A 16 -12.11 -7.87 8.18
C GLU A 16 -13.02 -7.04 7.27
N SER A 17 -14.15 -6.49 7.77
CA SER A 17 -15.16 -5.85 6.92
C SER A 17 -15.04 -4.32 6.80
N THR A 18 -14.27 -3.65 7.66
CA THR A 18 -14.26 -2.17 7.71
C THR A 18 -13.23 -1.56 6.76
N GLY A 19 -12.14 -2.28 6.47
CA GLY A 19 -11.08 -1.81 5.58
C GLY A 19 -11.45 -1.82 4.10
N THR A 20 -12.15 -2.86 3.64
CA THR A 20 -12.61 -2.97 2.24
C THR A 20 -13.68 -1.93 1.91
N LYS A 21 -14.63 -1.70 2.84
CA LYS A 21 -15.70 -0.72 2.68
C LYS A 21 -15.20 0.74 2.59
N ALA A 22 -14.00 1.04 3.10
CA ALA A 22 -13.38 2.36 3.00
C ALA A 22 -12.67 2.61 1.65
N LEU A 23 -12.33 1.54 0.92
CA LEU A 23 -11.79 1.62 -0.45
C LEU A 23 -12.91 1.60 -1.50
N GLU A 24 -14.12 1.19 -1.11
CA GLU A 24 -15.36 1.32 -1.88
C GLU A 24 -15.94 2.75 -1.80
N GLU A 25 -15.06 3.77 -1.89
CA GLU A 25 -15.50 5.10 -2.27
C GLU A 25 -16.17 5.02 -3.66
N ASP A 26 -17.06 5.94 -4.02
CA ASP A 26 -17.77 5.92 -5.30
C ASP A 26 -16.77 6.19 -6.43
N VAL A 27 -16.04 5.15 -6.85
CA VAL A 27 -15.03 5.18 -7.92
C VAL A 27 -15.62 5.78 -9.19
N GLU A 28 -16.93 5.58 -9.40
CA GLU A 28 -17.71 6.11 -10.52
C GLU A 28 -17.81 7.66 -10.50
N ALA A 29 -17.76 8.29 -9.31
CA ALA A 29 -17.74 9.74 -9.15
C ALA A 29 -16.33 10.35 -9.22
N THR A 30 -15.28 9.53 -9.25
CA THR A 30 -13.88 9.99 -9.33
C THR A 30 -13.57 10.35 -10.78
N ALA A 31 -13.76 11.62 -11.13
CA ALA A 31 -13.38 12.11 -12.45
C ALA A 31 -11.86 11.96 -12.68
N HIS A 32 -11.46 11.77 -13.94
CA HIS A 32 -10.05 11.86 -14.32
C HIS A 32 -9.59 13.31 -14.13
N GLU A 33 -8.99 13.60 -12.97
CA GLU A 33 -8.42 14.91 -12.68
C GLU A 33 -7.30 15.26 -13.67
N PRO A 34 -7.05 16.56 -13.92
CA PRO A 34 -5.87 16.97 -14.66
C PRO A 34 -4.61 16.39 -14.02
N GLU A 35 -3.63 16.04 -14.86
CA GLU A 35 -2.46 15.28 -14.43
C GLU A 35 -1.75 15.96 -13.26
N GLY A 36 -1.65 15.23 -12.15
CA GLY A 36 -0.93 15.69 -10.97
C GLY A 36 0.56 15.92 -11.26
N GLU A 37 1.17 16.80 -10.46
CA GLU A 37 2.61 17.14 -10.53
C GLU A 37 3.49 15.88 -10.48
N ASP A 38 3.13 14.90 -9.64
CA ASP A 38 3.81 13.60 -9.53
C ASP A 38 3.90 12.87 -10.88
N LEU A 39 2.80 12.81 -11.63
CA LEU A 39 2.75 12.11 -12.91
C LEU A 39 3.54 12.86 -13.98
N THR A 40 3.44 14.19 -13.99
CA THR A 40 4.24 15.05 -14.86
C THR A 40 5.73 14.82 -14.65
N HIS A 41 6.16 14.74 -13.38
CA HIS A 41 7.55 14.47 -13.04
C HIS A 41 8.02 13.09 -13.50
N LEU A 42 7.20 12.04 -13.32
CA LEU A 42 7.57 10.70 -13.79
C LEU A 42 7.68 10.63 -15.32
N ARG A 43 6.81 11.33 -16.07
CA ARG A 43 6.94 11.42 -17.54
C ARG A 43 8.21 12.14 -17.97
N ALA A 44 8.62 13.20 -17.26
CA ALA A 44 9.87 13.88 -17.53
C ALA A 44 11.08 12.96 -17.31
N ARG A 45 11.04 12.12 -16.27
CA ARG A 45 12.09 11.12 -16.00
C ARG A 45 12.13 10.02 -17.05
N GLN A 46 10.98 9.55 -17.52
CA GLN A 46 10.91 8.63 -18.67
C GLN A 46 11.52 9.25 -19.93
N ALA A 47 11.17 10.50 -20.25
CA ALA A 47 11.75 11.22 -21.39
C ALA A 47 13.28 11.42 -21.27
N ALA A 48 13.82 11.43 -20.05
CA ALA A 48 15.25 11.48 -19.77
C ALA A 48 15.94 10.10 -19.82
N GLY A 49 15.18 9.02 -20.06
CA GLY A 49 15.68 7.63 -20.05
C GLY A 49 15.95 7.08 -18.65
N GLU A 50 15.44 7.74 -17.60
CA GLU A 50 15.53 7.25 -16.22
C GLU A 50 14.42 6.27 -15.84
N ILE A 51 13.40 6.11 -16.69
CA ILE A 51 12.36 5.09 -16.58
C ILE A 51 12.29 4.38 -17.93
N ALA A 52 12.32 3.05 -17.93
CA ALA A 52 12.16 2.26 -19.14
C ALA A 52 10.92 2.68 -19.97
N ASP A 53 11.06 2.75 -21.29
CA ASP A 53 10.00 3.20 -22.21
C ASP A 53 8.78 2.26 -22.21
N GLU A 54 8.97 0.99 -21.82
CA GLU A 54 7.89 0.00 -21.72
C GLU A 54 7.01 0.18 -20.48
N LEU A 55 7.42 1.01 -19.50
CA LEU A 55 6.65 1.25 -18.28
C LEU A 55 5.74 2.46 -18.43
N ASP A 56 4.45 2.29 -18.11
CA ASP A 56 3.53 3.43 -17.98
C ASP A 56 3.83 4.23 -16.70
N PRO A 57 4.18 5.53 -16.78
CA PRO A 57 4.42 6.37 -15.61
C PRO A 57 3.22 6.44 -14.64
N ALA A 58 1.98 6.34 -15.12
CA ALA A 58 0.80 6.33 -14.26
C ALA A 58 0.73 5.03 -13.44
N PHE A 59 1.06 3.90 -14.05
CA PHE A 59 1.15 2.61 -13.37
C PHE A 59 2.26 2.58 -12.33
N VAL A 60 3.43 3.16 -12.65
CA VAL A 60 4.54 3.33 -11.70
C VAL A 60 4.10 4.16 -10.50
N LEU A 61 3.44 5.30 -10.71
CA LEU A 61 2.94 6.15 -9.63
C LEU A 61 1.95 5.40 -8.74
N LEU A 62 1.02 4.66 -9.34
CA LEU A 62 0.04 3.88 -8.61
C LEU A 62 0.71 2.83 -7.74
N LEU A 63 1.67 2.06 -8.26
CA LEU A 63 2.41 1.07 -7.49
C LEU A 63 3.16 1.68 -6.30
N LEU A 64 3.80 2.84 -6.50
CA LEU A 64 4.51 3.54 -5.43
C LEU A 64 3.55 3.98 -4.32
N ARG A 65 2.39 4.54 -4.68
CA ARG A 65 1.35 4.91 -3.71
C ARG A 65 0.80 3.68 -2.99
N SER A 66 0.51 2.60 -3.72
CA SER A 66 0.05 1.32 -3.15
C SER A 66 1.04 0.76 -2.13
N ALA A 67 2.34 0.84 -2.40
CA ALA A 67 3.35 0.36 -1.47
C ALA A 67 3.35 1.16 -0.15
N VAL A 68 3.15 2.48 -0.20
CA VAL A 68 3.06 3.34 0.99
C VAL A 68 1.83 3.01 1.84
N VAL A 69 0.65 2.83 1.22
CA VAL A 69 -0.60 2.53 1.96
C VAL A 69 -0.70 1.08 2.42
N SER A 70 0.15 0.18 1.91
CA SER A 70 0.09 -1.26 2.16
C SER A 70 0.10 -1.64 3.65
N GLY A 71 0.82 -0.89 4.50
CA GLY A 71 0.87 -1.14 5.94
C GLY A 71 -0.46 -0.87 6.66
N VAL A 72 -1.29 0.01 6.10
CA VAL A 72 -2.63 0.34 6.61
C VAL A 72 -3.67 -0.62 6.06
N VAL A 73 -3.58 -0.96 4.78
CA VAL A 73 -4.57 -1.81 4.09
C VAL A 73 -4.35 -3.30 4.41
N PHE A 74 -3.09 -3.73 4.54
CA PHE A 74 -2.71 -5.13 4.76
C PHE A 74 -1.81 -5.32 6.01
N PRO A 75 -2.25 -4.86 7.21
CA PRO A 75 -1.40 -4.90 8.41
C PRO A 75 -1.03 -6.33 8.84
N GLY A 76 -1.90 -7.31 8.56
CA GLY A 76 -1.62 -8.72 8.82
C GLY A 76 -0.50 -9.27 7.93
N ASP A 77 -0.40 -8.80 6.70
CA ASP A 77 0.64 -9.23 5.75
C ASP A 77 1.99 -8.63 6.10
N VAL A 78 2.04 -7.38 6.55
CA VAL A 78 3.27 -6.79 7.09
C VAL A 78 3.80 -7.62 8.25
N LYS A 79 2.93 -8.00 9.21
CA LYS A 79 3.33 -8.86 10.33
C LYS A 79 3.79 -10.24 9.87
N ARG A 80 3.06 -10.86 8.94
CA ARG A 80 3.32 -12.23 8.47
C ARG A 80 4.56 -12.34 7.58
N LEU A 81 4.73 -11.43 6.63
CA LEU A 81 5.77 -11.50 5.61
C LEU A 81 7.07 -10.84 6.05
N MET A 82 6.96 -9.74 6.80
CA MET A 82 8.12 -8.92 7.17
C MET A 82 8.50 -9.09 8.65
N SER A 83 7.64 -9.73 9.46
CA SER A 83 7.84 -9.83 10.92
C SER A 83 8.00 -8.46 11.60
N LEU A 84 7.38 -7.42 11.03
CA LEU A 84 7.39 -6.05 11.54
C LEU A 84 6.00 -5.61 11.99
N ASP A 85 5.92 -4.66 12.91
CA ASP A 85 4.66 -3.99 13.25
C ASP A 85 4.42 -2.80 12.29
N PRO A 86 3.29 -2.73 11.57
CA PRO A 86 3.03 -1.67 10.59
C PRO A 86 2.96 -0.25 11.18
N SER A 87 2.74 -0.11 12.49
CA SER A 87 2.81 1.18 13.20
C SER A 87 4.22 1.55 13.69
N SER A 88 5.21 0.68 13.51
CA SER A 88 6.55 0.88 14.05
C SER A 88 7.42 1.78 13.16
N PRO A 89 8.32 2.60 13.74
CA PRO A 89 9.34 3.31 12.98
C PRO A 89 10.22 2.38 12.13
N GLU A 90 10.49 1.16 12.60
CA GLU A 90 11.29 0.16 11.91
C GLU A 90 10.68 -0.28 10.57
N TYR A 91 9.34 -0.36 10.50
CA TYR A 91 8.63 -0.61 9.25
C TYR A 91 8.80 0.55 8.27
N LEU A 92 8.63 1.80 8.72
CA LEU A 92 8.82 2.98 7.87
C LEU A 92 10.26 3.06 7.34
N ASP A 93 11.24 2.82 8.21
CA ASP A 93 12.66 2.77 7.84
C ASP A 93 12.95 1.65 6.84
N HIS A 94 12.33 0.48 7.01
CA HIS A 94 12.46 -0.62 6.06
C HIS A 94 11.91 -0.24 4.69
N MET A 95 10.70 0.33 4.63
CA MET A 95 10.08 0.79 3.39
C MET A 95 10.91 1.89 2.72
N GLY A 96 11.43 2.85 3.49
CA GLY A 96 12.30 3.92 3.00
C GLY A 96 13.63 3.42 2.40
N ARG A 97 14.11 2.23 2.81
CA ARG A 97 15.28 1.58 2.19
C ARG A 97 14.92 0.74 0.97
N GLN A 98 13.78 0.04 0.97
CA GLN A 98 13.42 -0.89 -0.11
C GLN A 98 12.81 -0.18 -1.33
N LEU A 99 11.99 0.85 -1.13
CA LEU A 99 11.34 1.55 -2.25
C LEU A 99 12.35 2.18 -3.23
N PRO A 100 13.43 2.85 -2.79
CA PRO A 100 14.44 3.36 -3.72
C PRO A 100 15.13 2.25 -4.52
N LEU A 101 15.35 1.07 -3.93
CA LEU A 101 15.94 -0.08 -4.63
C LEU A 101 14.99 -0.65 -5.68
N LEU A 102 13.69 -0.69 -5.39
CA LEU A 102 12.68 -1.11 -6.35
C LEU A 102 12.60 -0.10 -7.51
N VAL A 103 12.53 1.20 -7.19
CA VAL A 103 12.51 2.27 -8.18
C VAL A 103 13.75 2.19 -9.06
N ALA A 104 14.96 2.08 -8.53
CA ALA A 104 16.19 2.01 -9.33
C ALA A 104 16.32 0.78 -10.23
N ARG A 105 15.41 -0.20 -10.13
CA ARG A 105 15.41 -1.45 -10.91
C ARG A 105 14.27 -1.51 -11.91
N LEU A 106 13.18 -0.80 -11.63
CA LEU A 106 12.05 -0.64 -12.53
C LEU A 106 12.26 0.58 -13.43
N ALA A 107 12.81 1.65 -12.88
CA ALA A 107 13.12 2.90 -13.56
C ALA A 107 14.48 2.79 -14.25
#